data_AF-A0A945FE61-F1
#
_entry.id   AF-A0A945FE61-F1
#
_cell.length_a   1.000
_cell.length_b   1.000
_cell.length_c   1.000
_cell.angle_alpha   90.00
_cell.angle_beta   90.00
_cell.angle_gamma   90.00
#
_symmetry.space_group_name_H-M   'P 1'
#
loop_
_entity.id
_entity.type
_entity.pdbx_description
1 polymer ?
#
loop_
_entity_poly.entity_id
_entity_poly.type
_entity_poly.pdbx_seq_one_letter_code
_entity_poly.pdbx_strand_id
1 'polypeptide(L)'
;MNFTEHLRQFFDEEVADDELNNLAVHAIANDVRRLKPAISEAVWDSRQQAALVGGGNQAVARLNDARQLHSMYAAALDEFKLVTENNIPAEAVAGHDESIGRTEDDSDSTREHR
;
A
#
# COMPACT_ATOMS: atom_id res chain seq x y z
N MET A 1 28.63 -25.74 -10.93
CA MET A 1 27.99 -24.42 -11.10
C MET A 1 28.95 -23.37 -10.57
N ASN A 2 29.48 -22.51 -11.42
CA ASN A 2 30.36 -21.43 -10.98
C ASN A 2 29.56 -20.17 -10.61
N PHE A 3 30.16 -19.25 -9.84
CA PHE A 3 29.49 -18.03 -9.36
C PHE A 3 28.93 -17.16 -10.49
N THR A 4 29.62 -17.11 -11.63
CA THR A 4 29.19 -16.37 -12.82
C THR A 4 27.99 -17.02 -13.52
N GLU A 5 27.89 -18.36 -13.53
CA GLU A 5 26.71 -19.10 -14.00
C GLU A 5 25.51 -18.91 -13.08
N HIS A 6 25.73 -18.89 -11.76
CA HIS A 6 24.66 -18.63 -10.79
C HIS A 6 24.13 -17.20 -10.88
N LEU A 7 25.01 -16.21 -11.03
CA LEU A 7 24.58 -14.83 -11.26
C LEU A 7 23.82 -14.69 -12.57
N ARG A 8 24.28 -15.31 -13.67
CA ARG A 8 23.52 -15.32 -14.92
C ARG A 8 22.14 -15.93 -14.74
N GLN A 9 22.04 -17.07 -14.08
CA GLN A 9 20.75 -17.72 -13.86
C GLN A 9 19.82 -16.89 -12.97
N PHE A 10 20.37 -16.20 -11.96
CA PHE A 10 19.64 -15.30 -11.09
C PHE A 10 19.17 -14.02 -11.80
N PHE A 11 19.97 -13.48 -12.73
CA PHE A 11 19.59 -12.32 -13.55
C PHE A 11 18.71 -12.69 -14.77
N ASP A 12 18.80 -13.93 -15.25
CA ASP A 12 17.96 -14.49 -16.32
C ASP A 12 16.61 -15.03 -15.78
N GLU A 13 16.48 -15.21 -14.46
CA GLU A 13 15.20 -15.40 -13.75
C GLU A 13 14.46 -14.05 -13.66
N GLU A 14 14.20 -13.45 -14.83
CA GLU A 14 13.32 -12.31 -14.97
C GLU A 14 11.90 -12.79 -14.62
N VAL A 15 11.31 -12.20 -13.57
CA VAL A 15 9.90 -12.47 -13.23
C VAL A 15 9.09 -11.98 -14.42
N ALA A 16 8.37 -12.89 -15.08
CA ALA A 16 7.58 -12.54 -16.24
C ALA A 16 6.57 -11.43 -15.89
N ASP A 17 6.31 -10.51 -16.82
CA ASP A 17 5.36 -9.39 -16.63
C ASP A 17 3.99 -9.87 -16.13
N ASP A 18 3.54 -11.05 -16.57
CA ASP A 18 2.31 -11.68 -16.09
C ASP A 18 2.36 -12.06 -14.59
N GLU A 19 3.50 -12.51 -14.09
CA GLU A 19 3.71 -12.86 -12.68
C GLU A 19 3.80 -11.60 -11.81
N LEU A 20 4.47 -10.54 -12.29
CA LEU A 20 4.48 -9.23 -11.63
C LEU A 20 3.07 -8.63 -11.55
N ASN A 21 2.32 -8.68 -12.65
CA ASN A 21 0.93 -8.20 -12.68
C ASN A 21 0.04 -9.00 -11.70
N ASN A 22 0.20 -10.32 -11.62
CA ASN A 22 -0.53 -11.15 -10.65
C ASN A 22 -0.17 -10.81 -9.19
N LEU A 23 1.11 -10.55 -8.89
CA LEU A 23 1.55 -10.14 -7.56
C LEU A 23 0.95 -8.77 -7.17
N ALA A 24 0.94 -7.81 -8.09
CA ALA A 24 0.32 -6.51 -7.88
C ALA A 24 -1.20 -6.62 -7.63
N VAL A 25 -1.92 -7.44 -8.42
CA VAL A 25 -3.35 -7.73 -8.19
C VAL A 25 -3.57 -8.30 -6.78
N HIS A 26 -2.72 -9.23 -6.36
CA HIS A 26 -2.79 -9.82 -5.03
C HIS A 26 -2.54 -8.81 -3.91
N ALA A 27 -1.59 -7.89 -4.08
CA ALA A 27 -1.31 -6.82 -3.12
C ALA A 27 -2.52 -5.87 -2.97
N ILE A 28 -3.08 -5.39 -4.08
CA ILE A 28 -4.28 -4.54 -4.08
C ILE A 28 -5.46 -5.26 -3.39
N ALA A 29 -5.69 -6.54 -3.74
CA ALA A 29 -6.76 -7.33 -3.14
C ALA A 29 -6.58 -7.50 -1.61
N ASN A 30 -5.34 -7.64 -1.16
CA ASN A 30 -5.01 -7.73 0.26
C ASN A 30 -5.31 -6.42 0.99
N ASP A 31 -5.00 -5.27 0.40
CA ASP A 31 -5.34 -3.97 0.98
C ASP A 31 -6.85 -3.76 1.08
N VAL A 32 -7.61 -4.09 0.03
CA VAL A 32 -9.09 -4.07 0.07
C VAL A 32 -9.61 -4.95 1.21
N ARG A 33 -9.05 -6.15 1.38
CA ARG A 33 -9.44 -7.09 2.45
C ARG A 33 -9.09 -6.58 3.84
N ARG A 34 -7.92 -5.97 4.03
CA ARG A 34 -7.42 -5.47 5.31
C ARG A 34 -8.13 -4.20 5.76
N LEU A 35 -8.47 -3.30 4.83
CA LEU A 35 -9.06 -2.00 5.17
C LEU A 35 -10.52 -2.12 5.62
N LYS A 36 -11.31 -3.05 5.08
CA LYS A 36 -12.72 -3.26 5.49
C LYS A 36 -12.92 -3.46 7.01
N PRO A 37 -12.24 -4.42 7.67
CA PRO A 37 -12.37 -4.59 9.11
C PRO A 37 -11.80 -3.40 9.88
N ALA A 38 -10.68 -2.81 9.45
CA ALA A 38 -10.06 -1.67 10.12
C ALA A 38 -10.97 -0.42 10.15
N ILE A 39 -11.67 -0.13 9.05
CA ILE A 39 -12.68 0.94 9.00
C ILE A 39 -13.80 0.64 10.01
N SER A 40 -14.30 -0.60 10.01
CA SER A 40 -15.40 -1.01 10.89
C SER A 40 -15.02 -0.89 12.36
N GLU A 41 -13.80 -1.28 12.71
CA GLU A 41 -13.22 -1.14 14.05
C GLU A 41 -13.10 0.34 14.46
N ALA A 42 -12.55 1.20 13.59
CA ALA A 42 -12.43 2.63 13.88
C ALA A 42 -13.80 3.33 14.07
N VAL A 43 -14.81 2.95 13.27
CA VAL A 43 -16.20 3.44 13.45
C VAL A 43 -16.79 2.93 14.76
N TRP A 44 -16.56 1.67 15.11
CA TRP A 44 -17.01 1.11 16.38
C TRP A 44 -16.37 1.83 17.57
N ASP A 45 -15.06 2.00 17.55
CA ASP A 45 -14.31 2.71 18.60
C ASP A 45 -14.77 4.16 18.75
N SER A 46 -15.05 4.85 17.64
CA SER A 46 -15.63 6.19 17.67
C SER A 46 -16.94 6.23 18.46
N ARG A 47 -17.83 5.25 18.24
CA ARG A 47 -19.10 5.13 18.98
C ARG A 47 -18.88 4.83 20.46
N GLN A 48 -17.95 3.94 20.78
CA GLN A 48 -17.61 3.60 22.17
C GLN A 48 -17.06 4.81 22.92
N GLN A 49 -16.18 5.60 22.30
CA GLN A 49 -15.63 6.82 22.89
C GLN A 49 -16.70 7.91 23.05
N ALA A 50 -17.63 8.04 22.10
CA ALA A 50 -18.71 9.01 22.19
C ALA A 50 -19.65 8.74 23.37
N ALA A 51 -19.78 7.48 23.80
CA ALA A 51 -20.59 7.08 24.94
C ALA A 51 -19.94 7.40 26.31
N LEU A 52 -18.64 7.74 26.35
CA LEU A 52 -17.93 8.09 27.57
C LEU A 52 -18.05 9.58 27.90
N VAL A 53 -18.20 9.92 29.19
CA VAL A 53 -18.18 11.31 29.66
C VAL A 53 -16.81 11.93 29.34
N GLY A 54 -16.80 12.98 28.52
CA GLY A 54 -15.56 13.64 28.06
C GLY A 54 -14.88 12.96 26.86
N GLY A 55 -15.45 11.88 26.31
CA GLY A 55 -14.85 11.12 25.20
C GLY A 55 -15.06 11.71 23.80
N GLY A 56 -15.74 12.86 23.68
CA GLY A 56 -16.07 13.45 22.38
C GLY A 56 -14.87 13.71 21.47
N ASN A 57 -13.75 14.19 22.02
CA ASN A 57 -12.53 14.44 21.22
C ASN A 57 -11.93 13.13 20.67
N GLN A 58 -11.91 12.07 21.48
CA GLN A 58 -11.43 10.76 21.02
C GLN A 58 -12.38 10.13 20.00
N ALA A 59 -13.69 10.32 20.16
CA ALA A 59 -14.68 9.88 19.18
C ALA A 59 -14.47 10.53 17.81
N VAL A 60 -14.21 11.84 17.78
CA VAL A 60 -13.92 12.57 16.53
C VAL A 60 -12.62 12.10 15.91
N ALA A 61 -11.57 11.88 16.70
CA ALA A 61 -10.29 11.36 16.21
C ALA A 61 -10.47 10.00 15.53
N ARG A 62 -11.15 9.05 16.18
CA ARG A 62 -11.44 7.72 15.60
C ARG A 62 -12.31 7.79 14.35
N LEU A 63 -13.24 8.74 14.29
CA LEU A 63 -14.05 8.95 13.08
C LEU A 63 -13.21 9.51 11.93
N ASN A 64 -12.21 10.35 12.21
CA ASN A 64 -11.28 10.84 11.20
C ASN A 64 -10.36 9.71 10.71
N ASP A 65 -9.87 8.85 11.61
CA ASP A 65 -9.12 7.64 11.24
C ASP A 65 -9.96 6.77 10.29
N ALA A 66 -11.23 6.52 10.64
CA ALA A 66 -12.15 5.75 9.79
C ALA A 66 -12.35 6.37 8.40
N ARG A 67 -12.44 7.71 8.30
CA ARG A 67 -12.55 8.43 7.02
C ARG A 67 -11.30 8.25 6.18
N GLN A 68 -10.12 8.39 6.77
CA GLN A 68 -8.86 8.21 6.06
C GLN A 68 -8.72 6.77 5.54
N LEU A 69 -9.01 5.78 6.39
CA LEU A 69 -9.01 4.36 6.00
C LEU A 69 -10.03 4.09 4.88
N HIS A 70 -11.20 4.74 4.93
CA HIS A 70 -12.20 4.61 3.87
C HIS A 70 -11.74 5.23 2.55
N SER A 71 -11.03 6.36 2.57
CA SER A 71 -10.42 6.95 1.36
C SER A 71 -9.39 6.02 0.73
N MET A 72 -8.52 5.40 1.55
CA MET A 72 -7.56 4.39 1.07
C MET A 72 -8.28 3.17 0.49
N TYR A 73 -9.36 2.72 1.14
CA TYR A 73 -10.16 1.60 0.66
C TYR A 73 -10.83 1.91 -0.68
N ALA A 74 -11.37 3.11 -0.85
CA ALA A 74 -11.99 3.52 -2.11
C ALA A 74 -10.97 3.53 -3.25
N ALA A 75 -9.77 4.07 -3.02
CA ALA A 75 -8.69 4.04 -4.00
C ALA A 75 -8.30 2.60 -4.38
N ALA A 76 -7.95 1.77 -3.39
CA ALA A 76 -7.59 0.38 -3.63
C ALA A 76 -8.70 -0.43 -4.32
N LEU A 77 -9.97 -0.15 -4.02
CA LEU A 77 -11.10 -0.80 -4.68
C LEU A 77 -11.26 -0.36 -6.13
N ASP A 78 -11.09 0.93 -6.42
CA ASP A 78 -11.16 1.44 -7.78
C ASP A 78 -10.00 0.90 -8.63
N GLU A 79 -8.79 0.82 -8.06
CA GLU A 79 -7.64 0.15 -8.67
C GLU A 79 -7.93 -1.32 -8.96
N PHE A 80 -8.45 -2.05 -7.96
CA PHE A 80 -8.80 -3.46 -8.14
C PHE A 80 -9.79 -3.67 -9.30
N LYS A 81 -10.79 -2.79 -9.43
CA LYS A 81 -11.75 -2.85 -10.54
C LYS A 81 -11.12 -2.50 -11.87
N LEU A 82 -10.24 -1.51 -11.93
CA LEU A 82 -9.53 -1.17 -13.17
C LEU A 82 -8.72 -2.37 -13.68
N VAL A 83 -8.06 -3.10 -12.77
CA VAL A 83 -7.27 -4.27 -13.15
C VAL A 83 -8.15 -5.48 -13.50
N THR A 84 -9.17 -5.79 -12.68
CA THR A 84 -9.94 -7.03 -12.83
C THR A 84 -11.14 -6.93 -13.78
N GLU A 85 -11.76 -5.75 -13.91
CA GLU A 85 -12.95 -5.55 -14.75
C GLU A 85 -12.60 -4.93 -16.11
N ASN A 86 -11.57 -4.07 -16.16
CA ASN A 86 -11.17 -3.37 -17.39
C ASN A 86 -9.90 -3.94 -18.03
N ASN A 87 -9.31 -5.01 -17.47
CA ASN A 87 -8.07 -5.65 -17.94
C ASN A 87 -6.91 -4.66 -18.13
N ILE A 88 -6.86 -3.62 -17.30
CA ILE A 88 -5.74 -2.68 -17.30
C ILE A 88 -4.60 -3.33 -16.52
N PRO A 89 -3.38 -3.42 -17.07
CA PRO A 89 -2.22 -3.90 -16.32
C PRO A 89 -2.05 -3.13 -15.00
N ALA A 90 -1.76 -3.82 -13.91
CA ALA A 90 -1.67 -3.21 -12.58
C ALA A 90 -0.58 -2.13 -12.51
N GLU A 91 0.53 -2.30 -13.24
CA GLU A 91 1.59 -1.31 -13.45
C GLU A 91 1.13 -0.01 -14.13
N ALA A 92 0.04 -0.06 -14.91
CA ALA A 92 -0.56 1.09 -15.56
C ALA A 92 -1.62 1.79 -14.68
N VAL A 93 -1.93 1.23 -13.51
CA VAL A 93 -2.84 1.82 -12.53
C VAL A 93 -2.01 2.63 -11.53
N ALA A 94 -2.05 3.95 -11.69
CA ALA A 94 -1.18 4.95 -11.04
C ALA A 94 -1.26 5.05 -9.50
N GLY A 95 -1.94 4.13 -8.82
CA GLY A 95 -2.18 4.17 -7.38
C GLY A 95 -1.32 3.21 -6.54
N HIS A 96 -0.79 2.14 -7.15
CA HIS A 96 0.08 1.17 -6.49
C HIS A 96 1.57 1.47 -6.77
N ASP A 97 1.94 2.75 -6.72
CA ASP A 97 3.35 3.14 -6.67
C ASP A 97 3.94 2.57 -5.36
N GLU A 98 4.77 1.55 -5.48
CA GLU A 98 5.62 1.03 -4.39
C GLU A 98 6.69 2.06 -3.98
N SER A 99 6.29 3.31 -3.74
CA SER A 99 7.10 4.35 -3.10
C SER A 99 7.31 4.07 -1.60
N ILE A 100 7.48 2.79 -1.23
CA ILE A 100 8.26 2.36 -0.06
C ILE A 100 9.71 2.03 -0.51
N GLY A 101 10.13 2.48 -1.70
CA GLY A 101 11.45 2.22 -2.28
C GLY A 101 12.33 3.44 -2.53
N ARG A 102 12.02 4.65 -2.02
CA ARG A 102 13.08 5.67 -1.88
C ARG A 102 13.98 5.23 -0.72
N THR A 103 14.97 4.40 -1.02
CA THR A 103 16.29 4.61 -0.41
C THR A 103 16.67 6.04 -0.74
N GLU A 104 16.49 6.93 0.23
CA GLU A 104 17.26 8.17 0.27
C GLU A 104 18.72 7.72 0.17
N ASP A 105 19.27 7.90 -1.03
CA ASP A 105 20.67 7.68 -1.32
C ASP A 105 21.45 8.62 -0.41
N ASP A 106 22.04 8.04 0.63
CA ASP A 106 23.09 8.60 1.47
C ASP A 106 24.31 8.94 0.58
N SER A 107 24.16 9.95 -0.28
CA SER A 107 25.28 10.59 -0.95
C SER A 107 25.84 11.67 -0.02
N ASP A 108 26.63 11.17 0.93
CA ASP A 108 27.69 11.92 1.58
C ASP A 108 28.54 12.64 0.52
N SER A 109 28.46 13.97 0.50
CA SER A 109 29.40 14.81 -0.22
C SER A 109 29.79 15.97 0.70
N THR A 110 30.72 15.67 1.60
CA THR A 110 31.75 16.58 2.14
C THR A 110 31.72 17.98 1.51
N ARG A 111 31.11 18.95 2.19
CA ARG A 111 31.38 20.37 1.96
C ARG A 111 32.13 20.91 3.16
N GLU A 112 33.46 20.88 3.03
CA GLU A 112 34.36 21.65 3.87
C GLU A 112 33.86 23.10 3.96
N HIS A 113 33.47 23.52 5.16
CA HIS A 113 33.29 24.92 5.48
C HIS A 113 34.62 25.44 6.01
N ARG A 114 35.31 26.17 5.12
CA ARG A 114 36.26 27.22 5.51
C ARG A 114 35.56 28.34 6.25
#